data_AF-A0A505MKI1-F1
#
_entry.id   AF-A0A505MKI1-F1
#
_cell.length_a   1.000
_cell.length_b   1.000
_cell.length_c   1.000
_cell.angle_alpha   90.00
_cell.angle_beta   90.00
_cell.angle_gamma   90.00
#
_symmetry.space_group_name_H-M   'P 1'
#
loop_
_entity.id
_entity.type
_entity.pdbx_description
1 polymer ?
#
loop_
_entity_poly.entity_id
_entity_poly.type
_entity_poly.pdbx_seq_one_letter_code
_entity_poly.pdbx_strand_id
1 'polypeptide(L)' 'MNDLAQKIGLAIRTCRVDRKITQEKLALLCNIDRSYLGRIERGEVNITVLKLYEIAHILEVEPQILLPRD' A
#
# COMPACT_ATOMS: atom_id res chain seq x y z
N MET A 1 1.79 -14.67 12.74
CA MET A 1 2.99 -14.19 12.04
C MET A 1 2.71 -14.33 10.55
N ASN A 2 2.26 -13.26 9.91
CA ASN A 2 2.50 -13.11 8.47
C ASN A 2 3.08 -11.71 8.31
N ASP A 3 4.34 -11.62 8.73
CA ASP A 3 5.12 -10.40 8.92
C ASP A 3 5.20 -9.57 7.64
N LEU A 4 5.22 -10.24 6.48
CA LEU A 4 5.33 -9.62 5.17
C LEU A 4 4.18 -8.66 4.85
N ALA A 5 2.92 -9.08 5.05
CA ALA A 5 1.76 -8.24 4.73
C ALA A 5 1.68 -6.99 5.60
N GLN A 6 2.06 -7.10 6.89
CA GLN A 6 2.11 -5.97 7.81
C GLN A 6 3.23 -5.00 7.46
N LYS A 7 4.42 -5.51 7.13
CA LYS A 7 5.56 -4.68 6.67
C LYS A 7 5.25 -3.92 5.38
N ILE A 8 4.67 -4.61 4.39
CA ILE A 8 4.23 -3.99 3.14
C ILE A 8 3.13 -2.94 3.39
N GLY A 9 2.12 -3.29 4.19
CA GLY A 9 1.01 -2.39 4.53
C GLY A 9 1.50 -1.11 5.22
N LEU A 10 2.45 -1.25 6.16
CA LEU A 10 3.09 -0.12 6.82
C LEU A 10 3.89 0.74 5.84
N ALA A 11 4.66 0.14 4.94
CA ALA A 11 5.42 0.87 3.92
C ALA A 11 4.50 1.69 3.01
N ILE A 12 3.40 1.09 2.53
CA ILE A 12 2.36 1.78 1.74
C ILE A 12 1.79 2.97 2.50
N ARG A 13 1.42 2.77 3.77
CA ARG A 13 0.87 3.83 4.62
C ARG A 13 1.85 4.98 4.79
N THR A 14 3.12 4.68 5.06
CA THR A 14 4.17 5.68 5.25
C THR A 14 4.35 6.52 3.98
N CYS A 15 4.58 5.87 2.82
CA CYS A 15 4.72 6.58 1.55
C CYS A 15 3.47 7.41 1.19
N ARG A 16 2.27 6.91 1.51
CA ARG A 16 1.02 7.66 1.29
C ARG A 16 0.95 8.92 2.15
N VAL A 17 1.29 8.82 3.44
CA VAL A 17 1.25 9.96 4.37
C VAL A 17 2.31 11.00 4.03
N ASP A 18 3.53 10.57 3.67
CA ASP A 18 4.61 11.47 3.26
C ASP A 18 4.23 12.31 2.03
N ARG A 19 3.41 11.73 1.14
CA ARG A 19 2.85 12.40 -0.04
C ARG A 19 1.57 13.18 0.22
N LYS A 20 1.12 13.24 1.48
CA LYS A 20 -0.12 13.93 1.89
C LYS A 20 -1.37 13.43 1.16
N ILE A 21 -1.39 12.14 0.80
CA ILE A 21 -2.52 11.50 0.13
C ILE A 21 -3.43 10.85 1.19
N THR A 22 -4.74 11.05 1.11
CA THR A 22 -5.71 10.37 2.01
C THR A 22 -5.94 8.93 1.57
N GLN A 23 -6.46 8.07 2.46
CA GLN A 23 -6.86 6.72 2.07
C GLN A 23 -7.94 6.76 0.98
N GLU A 24 -8.93 7.63 1.10
CA GLU A 24 -9.96 7.86 0.09
C GLU A 24 -9.35 8.22 -1.27
N LYS A 25 -8.36 9.12 -1.30
CA LYS A 25 -7.72 9.55 -2.54
C LYS A 25 -6.90 8.42 -3.17
N LEU A 26 -6.10 7.69 -2.40
CA LEU A 26 -5.33 6.56 -2.94
C LEU A 26 -6.27 5.44 -3.41
N ALA A 27 -7.32 5.13 -2.66
CA ALA A 27 -8.28 4.09 -3.03
C ALA A 27 -8.98 4.43 -4.35
N LEU A 28 -9.38 5.70 -4.52
CA LEU A 28 -9.94 6.21 -5.77
C LEU A 28 -8.97 6.07 -6.94
N LEU A 29 -7.71 6.45 -6.77
CA LEU A 29 -6.69 6.35 -7.81
C LEU A 29 -6.36 4.90 -8.19
N CYS A 30 -6.36 3.99 -7.21
CA CYS A 30 -6.15 2.55 -7.40
C CYS A 30 -7.41 1.79 -7.84
N ASN A 31 -8.53 2.50 -8.06
CA ASN A 31 -9.85 1.95 -8.33
C ASN A 31 -10.22 0.78 -7.39
N ILE A 32 -10.07 0.99 -6.08
CA ILE A 32 -10.43 0.03 -5.03
C ILE A 32 -11.31 0.69 -3.97
N ASP A 33 -12.00 -0.15 -3.21
CA ASP A 33 -12.73 0.30 -2.04
C ASP A 33 -11.78 0.84 -0.95
N ARG A 34 -12.18 1.93 -0.29
CA ARG A 34 -11.40 2.56 0.78
C ARG A 34 -11.20 1.62 1.97
N SER A 35 -12.20 0.81 2.33
CA SER A 35 -12.06 -0.20 3.38
C SER A 35 -11.04 -1.26 2.98
N TYR A 36 -11.03 -1.68 1.71
CA TYR A 36 -10.00 -2.59 1.19
C TYR A 36 -8.60 -1.99 1.32
N LEU A 37 -8.39 -0.73 0.91
CA LEU A 37 -7.11 -0.05 1.13
C LEU A 37 -6.72 0.01 2.61
N GLY A 38 -7.68 0.31 3.49
CA GLY A 38 -7.43 0.32 4.94
C GLY A 38 -6.98 -1.04 5.47
N ARG A 39 -7.57 -2.13 4.98
CA ARG A 39 -7.17 -3.51 5.31
C ARG A 39 -5.76 -3.83 4.78
N ILE A 40 -5.40 -3.34 3.59
CA ILE A 40 -4.05 -3.45 3.04
C ILE A 40 -3.04 -2.79 3.97
N GLU A 41 -3.28 -1.53 4.36
CA GLU A 41 -2.34 -0.78 5.19
C GLU A 41 -2.16 -1.35 6.61
N ARG A 42 -3.16 -2.09 7.10
CA ARG A 42 -3.07 -2.82 8.37
C ARG A 42 -2.52 -4.24 8.23
N GLY A 43 -2.21 -4.70 7.01
CA GLY A 43 -1.76 -6.06 6.74
C GLY A 43 -2.80 -7.13 7.01
N GLU A 44 -4.09 -6.78 6.98
CA GLU A 44 -5.23 -7.69 7.22
C GLU A 44 -5.59 -8.52 5.96
N VAL A 45 -5.02 -8.17 4.82
CA VAL A 45 -5.19 -8.86 3.53
C VAL A 45 -3.86 -8.99 2.83
N ASN A 46 -3.70 -10.09 2.08
CA ASN A 46 -2.60 -10.24 1.15
C ASN A 46 -2.92 -9.43 -0.12
N ILE A 47 -1.95 -8.64 -0.57
CA ILE A 47 -2.07 -7.92 -1.85
C ILE A 47 -1.44 -8.72 -2.98
N THR A 48 -1.96 -8.54 -4.18
CA THR A 48 -1.32 -9.08 -5.38
C THR A 48 -0.11 -8.22 -5.76
N VAL A 49 0.86 -8.82 -6.45
CA VAL A 49 2.01 -8.08 -7.00
C VAL A 49 1.55 -6.97 -7.94
N LEU A 50 0.53 -7.22 -8.76
CA LEU A 50 -0.05 -6.20 -9.65
C LEU A 50 -0.53 -4.97 -8.87
N LYS A 51 -1.27 -5.17 -7.77
CA LYS A 51 -1.77 -4.05 -6.95
C LYS A 51 -0.65 -3.33 -6.22
N LEU A 52 0.41 -4.04 -5.79
CA LEU A 52 1.61 -3.42 -5.22
C LEU A 52 2.27 -2.47 -6.23
N TYR A 53 2.43 -2.88 -7.48
CA TYR A 53 3.02 -2.04 -8.54
C TYR A 53 2.14 -0.84 -8.89
N GLU A 54 0.83 -1.02 -8.94
CA GLU A 54 -0.12 0.07 -9.18
C GLU A 54 -0.08 1.12 -8.06
N ILE A 55 -0.07 0.68 -6.80
CA ILE A 55 0.07 1.56 -5.63
C ILE A 55 1.42 2.29 -5.70
N ALA A 56 2.52 1.58 -5.99
CA ALA A 56 3.84 2.17 -6.12
C ALA A 56 3.87 3.27 -7.20
N HIS A 57 3.25 3.02 -8.35
CA HIS A 57 3.15 3.97 -9.44
C HIS A 57 2.38 5.24 -9.04
N ILE A 58 1.22 5.08 -8.40
CA ILE A 58 0.40 6.22 -7.93
C ILE A 58 1.12 7.01 -6.82
N LEU A 59 1.83 6.30 -5.95
CA LEU A 59 2.71 6.89 -4.96
C LEU A 59 4.06 7.29 -5.54
N GLU A 60 4.26 7.30 -6.86
CA GLU A 60 5.51 7.64 -7.57
C GLU A 60 6.79 7.18 -6.85
N VAL A 61 6.79 5.94 -6.35
CA VAL A 61 7.94 5.28 -5.72
C VAL A 61 8.24 4.00 -6.48
N GLU A 62 9.48 3.54 -6.38
CA GLU A 62 9.82 2.22 -6.89
C GLU A 62 9.15 1.12 -6.04
N PRO A 63 8.65 0.04 -6.64
CA PRO A 63 8.01 -1.06 -5.91
C PRO A 63 8.85 -1.65 -4.78
N GLN A 64 10.18 -1.65 -4.92
CA GLN A 64 11.13 -2.10 -3.89
C GLN A 64 11.03 -1.31 -2.58
N ILE A 65 10.59 -0.05 -2.62
CA ILE A 65 10.38 0.78 -1.43
C ILE A 65 9.22 0.24 -0.57
N LEU A 66 8.27 -0.46 -1.19
CA LEU A 66 7.13 -1.07 -0.52
C LEU A 66 7.43 -2.47 0.02
N LEU A 67 8.59 -3.05 -0.32
CA LEU A 67 9.02 -4.38 0.12
C LEU A 67 9.92 -4.28 1.36
N PRO A 68 9.85 -5.24 2.29
CA PRO A 68 10.79 -5.31 3.40
C PRO A 68 12.20 -5.64 2.94
N ARG A 69 13.21 -5.29 3.75
CA ARG A 69 14.64 -5.45 3.44
C ARG A 69 15.29 -6.67 4.12
N ASP A 70 14.47 -7.63 4.54
CA ASP A 70 14.91 -8.80 5.29
C ASP A 70 15.69 -9.79 4.42
#